data_AF-A0A2V9NIY8-F1
#
_entry.id   AF-A0A2V9NIY8-F1
#
_cell.length_a   1.000
_cell.length_b   1.000
_cell.length_c   1.000
_cell.angle_alpha   90.00
_cell.angle_beta   90.00
_cell.angle_gamma   90.00
#
_symmetry.space_group_name_H-M   'P 1'
#
loop_
_entity.id
_entity.type
_entity.pdbx_description
1 polymer ?
#
loop_
_entity_poly.entity_id
_entity_poly.type
_entity_poly.pdbx_seq_one_letter_code
_entity_poly.pdbx_strand_id
1 'polypeptide(L)'
;DEGAAAVVVSNHGGRQLDCVSPTIRALPEVVDAVGRRTEVLIDGGIRRGSDIVKALCLGAKAVLTGRAYAYGLAAGAEVGVARALTILRDDLERTMQLLGCCSPRKLDRSFIDCPREWNE
;
A
#
# COMPACT_ATOMS: atom_id res chain seq x y z
N ASP A 1 12.04 14.10 13.66
CA ASP A 1 12.19 14.96 14.84
C ASP A 1 12.24 14.11 16.11
N GLU A 2 11.34 13.13 16.26
CA GLU A 2 11.35 12.17 17.39
C GLU A 2 12.12 10.84 17.16
N GLY A 3 13.07 10.80 16.20
CA GLY A 3 13.93 9.63 15.99
C GLY A 3 13.27 8.38 15.37
N ALA A 4 12.02 8.45 14.88
CA ALA A 4 11.36 7.32 14.22
C ALA A 4 12.11 6.85 12.95
N ALA A 5 12.34 5.54 12.84
CA ALA A 5 13.06 4.93 11.72
C ALA A 5 12.22 4.76 10.45
N ALA A 6 10.89 4.87 10.55
CA ALA A 6 9.94 4.87 9.44
C ALA A 6 8.57 5.40 9.93
N VAL A 7 7.70 5.78 8.99
CA VAL A 7 6.31 6.18 9.24
C VAL A 7 5.37 5.21 8.54
N VAL A 8 4.29 4.79 9.19
CA VAL A 8 3.23 3.99 8.57
C VAL A 8 1.95 4.82 8.46
N VAL A 9 1.49 5.08 7.24
CA VAL A 9 0.18 5.69 6.98
C VAL A 9 -0.89 4.64 7.22
N SER A 10 -1.64 4.78 8.31
CA SER A 10 -2.66 3.82 8.73
C SER A 10 -3.83 4.53 9.41
N ASN A 11 -5.04 4.04 9.14
CA ASN A 11 -6.24 4.34 9.94
C ASN A 11 -6.70 3.11 10.75
N HIS A 12 -5.76 2.20 11.03
CA HIS A 12 -5.98 0.95 11.75
C HIS A 12 -7.05 0.04 11.09
N GLY A 13 -7.10 0.08 9.75
CA GLY A 13 -8.07 -0.66 8.96
C GLY A 13 -9.51 -0.17 9.12
N GLY A 14 -9.70 1.10 9.48
CA GLY A 14 -11.00 1.76 9.68
C GLY A 14 -11.69 1.37 10.99
N ARG A 15 -10.92 1.06 12.03
CA ARG A 15 -11.44 0.49 13.29
C ARG A 15 -11.27 1.39 14.51
N GLN A 16 -10.65 2.56 14.35
CA GLN A 16 -10.37 3.48 15.45
C GLN A 16 -11.29 4.70 15.35
N LEU A 17 -10.86 5.76 14.66
CA LEU A 17 -11.70 6.92 14.40
C LEU A 17 -12.46 6.70 13.08
N ASP A 18 -13.78 6.86 13.12
CA ASP A 18 -14.63 6.79 11.94
C ASP A 18 -14.61 8.11 11.15
N CYS A 19 -15.05 8.07 9.89
CA CYS A 19 -15.14 9.22 8.99
C CYS A 19 -13.79 9.93 8.73
N VAL A 20 -12.68 9.22 8.88
CA VAL A 20 -11.34 9.67 8.49
C VAL A 20 -11.04 9.32 7.03
N SER A 21 -10.07 10.01 6.44
CA SER A 21 -9.60 9.74 5.08
C SER A 21 -9.19 8.27 4.88
N PRO A 22 -9.46 7.69 3.70
CA PRO A 22 -8.79 6.46 3.27
C PRO A 22 -7.28 6.67 3.27
N THR A 23 -6.51 5.67 3.72
CA THR A 23 -5.05 5.77 3.87
C THR A 23 -4.35 6.13 2.56
N ILE A 24 -4.83 5.61 1.42
CA ILE A 24 -4.27 5.92 0.11
C ILE A 24 -4.43 7.40 -0.29
N ARG A 25 -5.49 8.07 0.18
CA ARG A 25 -5.72 9.50 -0.04
C ARG A 25 -4.80 10.36 0.82
N ALA A 26 -4.55 9.93 2.06
CA ALA A 26 -3.64 10.63 2.98
C ALA A 26 -2.15 10.42 2.64
N LEU A 27 -1.81 9.36 1.91
CA LEU A 27 -0.43 8.97 1.62
C LEU A 27 0.42 10.08 0.98
N PRO A 28 -0.02 10.80 -0.06
CA PRO A 28 0.82 11.79 -0.72
C PRO A 28 1.25 12.92 0.20
N GLU A 29 0.32 13.45 1.00
CA GLU A 29 0.60 14.52 1.98
C GLU A 29 1.66 14.07 2.99
N VAL A 30 1.55 12.84 3.50
CA VAL A 30 2.52 12.28 4.45
C VAL A 30 3.88 12.06 3.79
N VAL A 31 3.93 11.54 2.56
CA VAL A 31 5.17 11.35 1.81
C VAL A 31 5.86 12.69 1.57
N ASP A 32 5.12 13.71 1.15
CA ASP A 32 5.65 15.05 0.91
C ASP A 32 6.17 15.69 2.21
N ALA A 33 5.41 15.54 3.30
CA ALA A 33 5.83 16.02 4.62
C ALA A 33 7.09 15.29 5.11
N VAL A 34 7.18 13.97 5.01
CA VAL A 34 8.36 13.19 5.43
C VAL A 34 9.58 13.53 4.56
N GLY A 35 9.39 13.68 3.26
CA GLY A 35 10.44 13.92 2.29
C GLY A 35 11.47 12.80 2.27
N ARG A 36 12.76 13.16 2.26
CA ARG A 36 13.88 12.18 2.21
C ARG A 36 14.37 11.73 3.60
N ARG A 37 13.67 12.09 4.67
CA ARG A 37 14.14 11.86 6.05
C ARG A 37 14.04 10.41 6.48
N THR A 38 13.00 9.70 6.06
CA THR A 38 12.77 8.31 6.42
C THR A 38 11.83 7.62 5.42
N GLU A 39 11.65 6.32 5.55
CA GLU A 39 10.74 5.53 4.72
C GLU A 39 9.29 5.69 5.16
N VAL A 40 8.38 5.74 4.19
CA VAL A 40 6.93 5.74 4.43
C VAL A 40 6.36 4.41 3.97
N LEU A 41 5.67 3.71 4.86
CA LEU A 41 4.89 2.51 4.54
C LEU A 41 3.39 2.85 4.65
N ILE A 42 2.54 1.96 4.15
CA ILE A 42 1.08 2.14 4.22
C ILE A 42 0.37 0.82 4.48
N ASP A 43 -0.73 0.88 5.24
CA ASP A 43 -1.71 -0.20 5.34
C ASP A 43 -3.15 0.29 5.07
N GLY A 44 -4.12 -0.59 5.27
CA GLY A 44 -5.53 -0.25 5.13
C GLY A 44 -6.03 -0.46 3.70
N GLY A 45 -6.88 -1.47 3.51
CA GLY A 45 -7.56 -1.69 2.22
C GLY A 45 -6.77 -2.43 1.13
N ILE A 46 -5.50 -2.79 1.31
CA ILE A 46 -4.71 -3.54 0.31
C ILE A 46 -5.31 -4.94 0.05
N ARG A 47 -5.89 -5.18 -1.12
CA ARG A 47 -6.53 -6.45 -1.48
C ARG A 47 -6.15 -6.97 -2.87
N ARG A 48 -5.52 -6.15 -3.71
CA ARG A 48 -5.07 -6.48 -5.06
C ARG A 48 -3.65 -6.01 -5.30
N GLY A 49 -2.98 -6.61 -6.28
CA GLY A 49 -1.67 -6.17 -6.75
C GLY A 49 -1.67 -4.73 -7.24
N SER A 50 -2.76 -4.29 -7.88
CA SER A 50 -2.92 -2.89 -8.30
C SER A 50 -3.04 -1.90 -7.14
N ASP A 51 -3.51 -2.31 -5.97
CA ASP A 51 -3.48 -1.47 -4.76
C ASP A 51 -2.03 -1.25 -4.29
N ILE A 52 -1.22 -2.32 -4.36
CA ILE A 52 0.22 -2.26 -4.05
C ILE A 52 0.92 -1.32 -5.03
N VAL A 53 0.69 -1.47 -6.33
CA VAL A 53 1.28 -0.62 -7.37
C VAL A 53 0.93 0.86 -7.13
N LYS A 54 -0.35 1.17 -6.91
CA LYS A 54 -0.79 2.56 -6.64
C LYS A 54 -0.09 3.15 -5.43
N ALA A 55 0.01 2.41 -4.33
CA ALA A 55 0.71 2.85 -3.13
C ALA A 55 2.20 3.15 -3.40
N LEU A 56 2.89 2.27 -4.13
CA LEU A 56 4.29 2.47 -4.50
C LEU A 56 4.48 3.69 -5.42
N CYS A 57 3.61 3.85 -6.43
CA CYS A 57 3.59 5.02 -7.32
C CYS A 57 3.36 6.33 -6.56
N LEU A 58 2.62 6.30 -5.44
CA LEU A 58 2.38 7.45 -4.56
C LEU A 58 3.48 7.67 -3.52
N GLY A 59 4.59 6.92 -3.58
CA GLY A 59 5.78 7.16 -2.77
C GLY A 59 5.89 6.31 -1.51
N ALA A 60 4.97 5.35 -1.29
CA ALA A 60 5.20 4.35 -0.25
C ALA A 60 6.38 3.45 -0.64
N LYS A 61 7.22 3.10 0.34
CA LYS A 61 8.30 2.14 0.18
C LYS A 61 7.81 0.69 0.14
N ALA A 62 6.78 0.40 0.94
CA ALA A 62 6.16 -0.91 1.03
C ALA A 62 4.73 -0.79 1.56
N VAL A 63 3.94 -1.85 1.37
CA VAL A 63 2.60 -1.97 1.94
C VAL A 63 2.57 -3.04 3.02
N LEU A 64 1.69 -2.88 3.99
CA LEU A 64 1.38 -3.90 4.99
C LEU A 64 -0.02 -4.45 4.73
N THR A 65 -0.20 -5.73 4.99
CA THR A 65 -1.51 -6.41 4.88
C THR A 65 -1.90 -7.01 6.22
N GLY A 66 -3.17 -6.85 6.59
CA GLY A 66 -3.75 -7.40 7.83
C GLY A 66 -4.77 -8.47 7.52
N ARG A 67 -6.02 -8.04 7.24
CA ARG A 67 -7.15 -8.94 7.01
C ARG A 67 -6.92 -9.99 5.91
N ALA A 68 -6.13 -9.72 4.88
CA ALA A 68 -5.93 -10.69 3.80
C ALA A 68 -5.26 -11.98 4.30
N TYR A 69 -4.15 -11.87 5.05
CA TYR A 69 -3.51 -13.06 5.63
C TYR A 69 -4.38 -13.68 6.72
N ALA A 70 -5.10 -12.87 7.52
CA ALA A 70 -5.96 -13.38 8.59
C ALA A 70 -7.13 -14.22 8.04
N TYR A 71 -7.70 -13.83 6.90
CA TYR A 71 -8.70 -14.63 6.21
C TYR A 71 -8.10 -15.90 5.59
N GLY A 72 -6.87 -15.83 5.09
CA GLY A 72 -6.11 -17.02 4.72
C GLY A 72 -5.95 -17.99 5.90
N LEU A 73 -5.56 -17.49 7.06
CA LEU A 73 -5.41 -18.28 8.29
C LEU A 73 -6.73 -18.97 8.67
N ALA A 74 -7.85 -18.25 8.63
CA ALA A 74 -9.16 -18.81 8.95
C ALA A 74 -9.60 -19.89 7.93
N ALA A 75 -9.24 -19.73 6.65
CA ALA A 75 -9.65 -20.63 5.59
C ALA A 75 -8.81 -21.92 5.49
N GLY A 76 -7.53 -21.86 5.86
CA GLY A 76 -6.61 -22.98 5.62
C GLY A 76 -5.34 -22.97 6.48
N ALA A 77 -5.40 -22.36 7.66
CA ALA A 77 -4.26 -22.21 8.57
C ALA A 77 -3.04 -21.63 7.84
N GLU A 78 -1.85 -22.20 8.08
CA GLU A 78 -0.60 -21.78 7.46
C GLU A 78 -0.65 -21.79 5.92
N VAL A 79 -1.21 -22.85 5.32
CA VAL A 79 -1.33 -22.96 3.86
C VAL A 79 -2.23 -21.86 3.29
N GLY A 80 -3.28 -21.50 4.03
CA GLY A 80 -4.16 -20.40 3.64
C GLY A 80 -3.49 -19.03 3.75
N VAL A 81 -2.67 -18.80 4.78
CA VAL A 81 -1.82 -17.59 4.88
C VAL A 81 -0.87 -17.50 3.69
N ALA A 82 -0.13 -18.58 3.41
CA ALA A 82 0.79 -18.63 2.29
C ALA A 82 0.08 -18.36 0.96
N ARG A 83 -1.10 -18.97 0.76
CA ARG A 83 -1.92 -18.77 -0.44
C ARG A 83 -2.36 -17.31 -0.60
N ALA A 84 -2.79 -16.66 0.48
CA ALA A 84 -3.21 -15.26 0.43
C ALA A 84 -2.05 -14.33 0.02
N LEU A 85 -0.85 -14.58 0.53
CA LEU A 85 0.36 -13.82 0.16
C LEU A 85 0.80 -14.10 -1.29
N THR A 86 0.73 -15.36 -1.73
CA THR A 86 1.00 -15.72 -3.14
C THR A 86 0.05 -15.00 -4.09
N ILE A 87 -1.25 -14.97 -3.79
CA ILE A 87 -2.24 -14.27 -4.63
C ILE A 87 -1.88 -12.78 -4.79
N LEU A 88 -1.53 -12.10 -3.69
CA LEU A 88 -1.14 -10.69 -3.76
C LEU A 88 0.15 -10.47 -4.55
N ARG A 89 1.13 -11.37 -4.40
CA ARG A 89 2.39 -11.33 -5.16
C ARG A 89 2.16 -11.54 -6.66
N ASP A 90 1.43 -12.58 -7.03
CA ASP A 90 1.14 -12.93 -8.42
C ASP A 90 0.35 -11.80 -9.11
N ASP A 91 -0.59 -11.17 -8.39
CA ASP A 91 -1.37 -10.05 -8.92
C ASP A 91 -0.53 -8.78 -9.06
N LEU A 92 0.44 -8.53 -8.17
CA LEU A 92 1.43 -7.45 -8.30
C LEU A 92 2.31 -7.66 -9.54
N GLU A 93 2.88 -8.86 -9.69
CA GLU A 93 3.72 -9.21 -10.84
C GLU A 93 2.94 -9.07 -12.15
N ARG A 94 1.70 -9.56 -12.20
CA ARG A 94 0.80 -9.40 -13.36
C ARG A 94 0.50 -7.94 -13.66
N THR A 95 0.18 -7.14 -12.64
CA THR A 95 -0.10 -5.70 -12.84
C THR A 95 1.12 -4.99 -13.42
N MET A 96 2.31 -5.25 -12.89
CA MET A 96 3.55 -4.65 -13.39
C MET A 96 3.90 -5.09 -14.82
N GLN A 97 3.68 -6.36 -15.17
CA GLN A 97 3.84 -6.85 -16.55
C GLN A 97 2.92 -6.10 -17.52
N LEU A 98 1.66 -5.90 -17.16
CA LEU A 98 0.70 -5.14 -17.97
C LEU A 98 1.07 -3.66 -18.11
N LEU A 99 1.74 -3.08 -17.12
CA LEU A 99 2.28 -1.71 -17.16
C LEU A 99 3.63 -1.63 -17.91
N GLY A 100 4.21 -2.76 -18.34
CA GLY A 100 5.57 -2.78 -18.92
C GLY A 100 6.68 -2.42 -17.92
N CYS A 101 6.42 -2.54 -16.62
CA CYS A 101 7.37 -2.18 -15.57
C CYS A 101 8.11 -3.42 -15.05
N CYS A 102 9.43 -3.48 -15.26
CA CYS A 102 10.23 -4.66 -14.90
C CYS A 102 10.71 -4.71 -13.44
N SER A 103 10.44 -3.68 -12.63
CA SER A 103 10.87 -3.64 -11.22
C SER A 103 9.99 -2.70 -10.40
N PRO A 104 9.59 -3.06 -9.17
CA PRO A 104 8.77 -2.18 -8.34
C PRO A 104 9.48 -0.85 -8.03
N ARG A 105 10.82 -0.83 -8.08
CA ARG A 105 11.64 0.38 -7.88
C ARG A 105 11.52 1.40 -9.01
N LYS A 106 10.96 1.01 -10.16
CA LYS A 106 10.71 1.89 -11.31
C LYS A 106 9.28 2.44 -11.31
N LEU A 107 8.44 2.02 -10.37
CA LEU A 107 7.11 2.59 -10.21
C LEU A 107 7.25 4.00 -9.65
N ASP A 108 6.63 4.96 -10.32
CA ASP A 108 6.54 6.35 -9.92
C ASP A 108 5.17 6.91 -10.29
N ARG A 109 4.94 8.21 -10.09
CA ARG A 109 3.66 8.86 -10.38
C ARG A 109 3.24 8.82 -11.84
N SER A 110 4.15 8.56 -12.80
CA SER A 110 3.79 8.51 -14.23
C SER A 110 2.91 7.30 -14.61
N PHE A 111 2.83 6.29 -13.76
CA PHE A 111 2.03 5.08 -13.98
C PHE A 111 0.57 5.21 -13.53
N ILE A 112 0.19 6.31 -12.87
CA ILE A 112 -1.14 6.49 -12.30
C ILE A 112 -1.68 7.90 -12.53
N ASP A 113 -2.99 7.99 -12.72
CA ASP A 113 -3.72 9.25 -12.61
C ASP A 113 -4.42 9.31 -11.26
N CYS A 114 -4.22 10.41 -10.53
CA CYS A 114 -4.96 10.68 -9.30
C CYS A 114 -6.20 11.52 -9.60
N PRO A 115 -7.31 11.33 -8.86
CA PRO A 115 -8.45 12.24 -8.93
C PRO A 115 -8.01 13.69 -8.67
N ARG A 116 -8.52 14.63 -9.46
CA ARG A 116 -8.13 16.06 -9.36
C ARG A 116 -8.42 16.65 -7.99
N GLU A 117 -9.52 16.23 -7.39
CA GLU A 117 -10.00 16.56 -6.04
C GLU A 117 -9.08 16.10 -4.89
N TRP A 118 -7.96 15.44 -5.16
CA TRP A 118 -6.93 15.12 -4.16
C TRP A 118 -5.90 16.24 -3.99
N ASN A 119 -5.85 17.20 -4.93
CA ASN A 119 -4.92 18.33 -4.90
C ASN A 119 -5.58 19.65 -4.45
N GLU A 120 -6.85 19.58 -4.05
CA GLU A 120 -7.63 20.69 -3.46
C GLU A 120 -7.57 20.60 -1.93
#